data_AF-A0A3A8EQK6-F1
#
_entry.id   AF-A0A3A8EQK6-F1
#
_cell.length_a   1.000
_cell.length_b   1.000
_cell.length_c   1.000
_cell.angle_alpha   90.00
_cell.angle_beta   90.00
_cell.angle_gamma   90.00
#
_symmetry.space_group_name_H-M   'P 1'
#
loop_
_entity.id
_entity.type
_entity.pdbx_description
1 polymer ?
#
loop_
_entity_poly.entity_id
_entity_poly.type
_entity_poly.pdbx_seq_one_letter_code
_entity_poly.pdbx_strand_id
1 'polypeptide(L)'
;MNTVKIMIGTCILLNSINLHAESAKECMKYWSEPAVQVIVLEDVQCPDIWEDNFSKENKKIAKNIGFGLKDKNWTSSGTCNHVQYKNKNYYIYGAEMKHNKTDIIMVYNDINSFAYSREIDRKKIKNGFRKEDFVDVNLSCSKVGEDANIVSVLNGYLFKETSISNISKYKINDRFK
;
A
#
# COMPACT_ATOMS: atom_id res chain seq x y z
N MET A 1 31.52 55.30 -13.24
CA MET A 1 31.41 53.90 -13.68
C MET A 1 30.52 53.18 -12.68
N ASN A 2 29.26 52.94 -13.04
CA ASN A 2 28.27 52.30 -12.15
C ASN A 2 28.26 50.80 -12.43
N THR A 3 28.71 50.01 -11.46
CA THR A 3 28.66 48.55 -11.49
C THR A 3 27.23 48.07 -11.23
N VAL A 4 26.62 47.52 -12.27
CA VAL A 4 25.31 46.85 -12.20
C VAL A 4 25.48 45.55 -11.42
N LYS A 5 24.79 45.44 -10.27
CA LYS A 5 24.68 44.20 -9.50
C LYS A 5 23.74 43.24 -10.24
N ILE A 6 24.27 42.16 -10.76
CA ILE A 6 23.50 41.08 -11.36
C ILE A 6 22.88 40.27 -10.21
N MET A 7 21.56 40.40 -10.00
CA MET A 7 20.80 39.45 -9.18
C MET A 7 20.74 38.12 -9.93
N ILE A 8 21.45 37.12 -9.45
CA ILE A 8 21.23 35.73 -9.83
C ILE A 8 20.00 35.27 -9.05
N GLY A 9 18.84 35.37 -9.70
CA GLY A 9 17.60 34.78 -9.21
C GLY A 9 17.76 33.27 -9.18
N THR A 10 17.87 32.71 -7.98
CA THR A 10 17.87 31.27 -7.75
C THR A 10 16.54 30.70 -8.26
N CYS A 11 16.53 30.10 -9.45
CA CYS A 11 15.45 29.23 -9.87
C CYS A 11 15.37 28.08 -8.89
N ILE A 12 14.46 28.19 -7.91
CA ILE A 12 14.02 27.07 -7.10
C ILE A 12 13.36 26.11 -8.10
N LEU A 13 14.11 25.09 -8.52
CA LEU A 13 13.55 23.92 -9.16
C LEU A 13 12.57 23.32 -8.16
N LEU A 14 11.29 23.68 -8.30
CA LEU A 14 10.18 22.90 -7.79
C LEU A 14 10.36 21.52 -8.41
N ASN A 15 11.04 20.63 -7.70
CA ASN A 15 11.04 19.21 -8.00
C ASN A 15 9.58 18.80 -7.94
N SER A 16 8.95 18.74 -9.11
CA SER A 16 7.73 18.01 -9.34
C SER A 16 7.95 16.65 -8.69
N ILE A 17 7.29 16.40 -7.56
CA ILE A 17 7.28 15.10 -6.90
C ILE A 17 6.59 14.18 -7.90
N ASN A 18 7.37 13.57 -8.78
CA ASN A 18 6.88 12.57 -9.71
C ASN A 18 6.37 11.43 -8.84
N LEU A 19 5.05 11.38 -8.76
CA LEU A 19 4.24 10.56 -7.86
C LEU A 19 4.21 9.13 -8.43
N HIS A 20 5.36 8.46 -8.43
CA HIS A 20 5.50 7.09 -8.90
C HIS A 20 5.53 6.13 -7.71
N ALA A 21 4.91 4.96 -7.87
CA ALA A 21 5.11 3.83 -6.95
C ALA A 21 6.61 3.67 -6.69
N GLU A 22 6.98 3.44 -5.44
CA GLU A 22 8.38 3.20 -5.14
C GLU A 22 8.82 1.86 -5.73
N SER A 23 10.12 1.76 -6.07
CA SER A 23 10.69 0.53 -6.62
C SER A 23 10.53 -0.64 -5.65
N ALA A 24 10.50 -1.88 -6.16
CA ALA A 24 10.49 -3.08 -5.33
C ALA A 24 11.57 -3.09 -4.24
N LYS A 25 12.75 -2.50 -4.52
CA LYS A 25 13.85 -2.35 -3.56
C LYS A 25 13.46 -1.49 -2.35
N GLU A 26 12.72 -0.41 -2.58
CA GLU A 26 12.27 0.49 -1.51
C GLU A 26 11.20 -0.19 -0.65
N CYS A 27 10.27 -0.89 -1.30
CA CYS A 27 9.25 -1.66 -0.61
C CYS A 27 9.85 -2.75 0.28
N MET A 28 10.97 -3.35 -0.15
CA MET A 28 11.71 -4.29 0.68
C MET A 28 12.41 -3.63 1.88
N LYS A 29 12.76 -2.34 1.81
CA LYS A 29 13.22 -1.60 3.01
C LYS A 29 12.08 -1.46 4.02
N TYR A 30 10.90 -1.02 3.57
CA TYR A 30 9.72 -0.95 4.45
C TYR A 30 9.33 -2.31 5.02
N TRP A 31 9.41 -3.38 4.23
CA TRP A 31 9.13 -4.73 4.70
C TRP A 31 10.11 -5.21 5.77
N SER A 32 11.34 -4.71 5.71
CA SER A 32 12.39 -5.01 6.69
C SER A 32 12.30 -4.13 7.94
N GLU A 33 11.38 -3.16 7.99
CA GLU A 33 11.18 -2.36 9.20
C GLU A 33 10.62 -3.21 10.35
N PRO A 34 11.03 -2.92 11.59
CA PRO A 34 10.52 -3.64 12.75
C PRO A 34 9.00 -3.60 12.82
N ALA A 35 8.38 -4.78 12.95
CA ALA A 35 6.96 -4.90 13.21
C ALA A 35 6.65 -4.61 14.68
N VAL A 36 5.50 -4.00 14.93
CA VAL A 36 5.00 -3.74 16.29
C VAL A 36 3.85 -4.67 16.64
N GLN A 37 3.65 -4.93 17.92
CA GLN A 37 2.47 -5.65 18.37
C GLN A 37 1.26 -4.71 18.32
N VAL A 38 0.26 -5.08 17.51
CA VAL A 38 -1.02 -4.38 17.40
C VAL A 38 -2.11 -5.11 18.20
N ILE A 39 -3.08 -4.34 18.68
CA ILE A 39 -4.34 -4.85 19.24
C ILE A 39 -5.34 -4.90 18.08
N VAL A 40 -5.91 -6.06 17.81
CA VAL A 40 -6.99 -6.22 16.82
C VAL A 40 -8.32 -5.96 17.53
N LEU A 41 -9.14 -5.11 16.93
CA LEU A 41 -10.46 -4.72 17.40
C LEU A 41 -11.53 -5.27 16.45
N GLU A 42 -12.79 -4.98 16.73
CA GLU A 42 -13.89 -5.37 15.85
C GLU A 42 -13.75 -4.69 14.48
N ASP A 43 -13.94 -5.47 13.41
CA ASP A 43 -13.90 -4.97 12.05
C ASP A 43 -14.94 -3.87 11.83
N VAL A 44 -14.59 -2.88 11.02
CA VAL A 44 -15.48 -1.76 10.69
C VAL A 44 -15.88 -1.81 9.22
N GLN A 45 -17.07 -1.29 8.93
CA GLN A 45 -17.44 -1.00 7.53
C GLN A 45 -16.55 0.11 6.99
N CYS A 46 -16.02 -0.08 5.79
CA CYS A 46 -15.27 0.97 5.12
C CYS A 46 -15.69 1.07 3.64
N PRO A 47 -15.73 2.29 3.09
CA PRO A 47 -16.06 2.47 1.68
C PRO A 47 -15.05 1.75 0.79
N ASP A 48 -15.50 1.31 -0.38
CA ASP A 48 -14.57 0.78 -1.37
C ASP A 48 -13.66 1.92 -1.89
N ILE A 49 -12.42 1.59 -2.25
CA ILE A 49 -11.41 2.59 -2.64
C ILE A 49 -11.81 3.47 -3.85
N TRP A 50 -12.76 2.98 -4.67
CA TRP A 50 -13.34 3.69 -5.81
C TRP A 50 -14.53 4.59 -5.45
N GLU A 51 -15.08 4.50 -4.24
CA GLU A 51 -16.20 5.34 -3.80
C GLU A 51 -15.75 6.75 -3.44
N ASP A 52 -16.61 7.75 -3.67
CA ASP A 52 -16.27 9.16 -3.51
C ASP A 52 -15.90 9.56 -2.07
N ASN A 53 -16.51 8.92 -1.09
CA ASN A 53 -16.30 9.09 0.35
C ASN A 53 -15.01 8.41 0.88
N PHE A 54 -14.27 7.63 0.08
CA PHE A 54 -12.96 7.13 0.50
C PHE A 54 -11.90 8.25 0.49
N SER A 55 -11.00 8.26 1.48
CA SER A 55 -10.01 9.32 1.71
C SER A 55 -9.20 9.68 0.45
N LYS A 56 -8.94 10.99 0.27
CA LYS A 56 -8.15 11.52 -0.86
C LYS A 56 -6.71 11.00 -0.82
N GLU A 57 -6.14 10.86 0.37
CA GLU A 57 -4.80 10.36 0.65
C GLU A 57 -4.70 8.88 0.28
N ASN A 58 -5.71 8.09 0.67
CA ASN A 58 -5.79 6.69 0.28
C ASN A 58 -5.93 6.51 -1.24
N LYS A 59 -6.79 7.33 -1.88
CA LYS A 59 -6.93 7.37 -3.34
C LYS A 59 -5.64 7.79 -4.04
N LYS A 60 -4.83 8.65 -3.41
CA LYS A 60 -3.51 9.05 -3.92
C LYS A 60 -2.56 7.85 -3.93
N ILE A 61 -2.52 7.06 -2.86
CA ILE A 61 -1.74 5.82 -2.83
C ILE A 61 -2.16 4.86 -3.94
N ALA A 62 -3.47 4.64 -4.10
CA ALA A 62 -4.00 3.77 -5.15
C ALA A 62 -3.49 4.21 -6.53
N LYS A 63 -3.59 5.50 -6.86
CA LYS A 63 -3.08 6.03 -8.13
C LYS A 63 -1.57 5.83 -8.27
N ASN A 64 -0.80 6.04 -7.20
CA ASN A 64 0.67 5.90 -7.22
C ASN A 64 1.11 4.48 -7.58
N ILE A 65 0.44 3.47 -7.01
CA ILE A 65 0.71 2.04 -7.26
C ILE A 65 0.05 1.51 -8.55
N GLY A 66 -0.44 2.41 -9.43
CA GLY A 66 -1.00 2.05 -10.73
C GLY A 66 -2.47 1.60 -10.71
N PHE A 67 -3.19 1.84 -9.61
CA PHE A 67 -4.59 1.47 -9.48
C PHE A 67 -5.51 2.41 -10.27
N GLY A 68 -6.20 1.85 -11.26
CA GLY A 68 -7.30 2.55 -11.93
C GLY A 68 -8.52 2.60 -11.03
N LEU A 69 -8.75 3.71 -10.33
CA LEU A 69 -9.93 3.90 -9.44
C LEU A 69 -11.30 3.74 -10.12
N LYS A 70 -11.35 3.69 -11.47
CA LYS A 70 -12.58 3.47 -12.25
C LYS A 70 -12.68 2.06 -12.83
N ASP A 71 -11.70 1.20 -12.57
CA ASP A 71 -11.69 -0.16 -13.07
C ASP A 71 -12.67 -1.02 -12.24
N LYS A 72 -13.73 -1.52 -12.90
CA LYS A 72 -14.77 -2.35 -12.27
C LYS A 72 -14.30 -3.79 -11.99
N ASN A 73 -13.06 -4.09 -12.32
CA ASN A 73 -12.45 -5.39 -12.07
C ASN A 73 -11.91 -5.54 -10.65
N TRP A 74 -11.95 -4.50 -9.82
CA TRP A 74 -11.58 -4.61 -8.42
C TRP A 74 -12.70 -5.20 -7.55
N THR A 75 -12.29 -5.86 -6.47
CA THR A 75 -13.15 -6.38 -5.42
C THR A 75 -12.51 -6.14 -4.06
N SER A 76 -13.32 -5.73 -3.10
CA SER A 76 -13.03 -5.59 -1.67
C SER A 76 -14.17 -6.24 -0.88
N SER A 77 -13.95 -6.44 0.42
CA SER A 77 -14.97 -7.00 1.32
C SER A 77 -16.01 -5.98 1.80
N GLY A 78 -15.79 -4.67 1.56
CA GLY A 78 -16.54 -3.59 2.21
C GLY A 78 -16.24 -3.44 3.71
N THR A 79 -15.24 -4.18 4.21
CA THR A 79 -14.81 -4.16 5.61
C THR A 79 -13.33 -3.89 5.72
N CYS A 80 -12.94 -3.21 6.80
CA CYS A 80 -11.56 -2.92 7.15
C CYS A 80 -11.26 -3.48 8.54
N ASN A 81 -10.10 -4.12 8.69
CA ASN A 81 -9.68 -4.58 10.00
C ASN A 81 -9.26 -3.39 10.85
N HIS A 82 -9.89 -3.22 12.01
CA HIS A 82 -9.57 -2.14 12.93
C HIS A 82 -8.46 -2.61 13.88
N VAL A 83 -7.34 -1.90 13.87
CA VAL A 83 -6.24 -2.17 14.79
C VAL A 83 -5.84 -0.94 15.57
N GLN A 84 -5.30 -1.16 16.76
CA GLN A 84 -4.81 -0.09 17.63
C GLN A 84 -3.35 -0.31 18.00
N TYR A 85 -2.59 0.78 17.99
CA TYR A 85 -1.21 0.82 18.46
C TYR A 85 -0.96 2.17 19.16
N LYS A 86 -0.42 2.14 20.40
CA LYS A 86 -0.17 3.33 21.22
C LYS A 86 -1.36 4.30 21.27
N ASN A 87 -2.57 3.77 21.51
CA ASN A 87 -3.83 4.51 21.56
C ASN A 87 -4.23 5.23 20.25
N LYS A 88 -3.58 4.91 19.13
CA LYS A 88 -3.98 5.38 17.80
C LYS A 88 -4.68 4.27 17.03
N ASN A 89 -5.78 4.62 16.39
CA ASN A 89 -6.54 3.73 15.52
C ASN A 89 -5.95 3.72 14.12
N TYR A 90 -5.91 2.53 13.52
CA TYR A 90 -5.54 2.29 12.15
C TYR A 90 -6.52 1.30 11.54
N TYR A 91 -6.70 1.39 10.23
CA TYR A 91 -7.60 0.54 9.46
C TYR A 91 -6.81 -0.17 8.38
N ILE A 92 -6.93 -1.48 8.32
CA ILE A 92 -6.32 -2.30 7.28
C ILE A 92 -7.36 -2.59 6.22
N TYR A 93 -7.14 -2.05 5.03
CA TYR A 93 -7.93 -2.30 3.84
C TYR A 93 -7.20 -3.28 2.94
N GLY A 94 -7.93 -4.12 2.23
CA GLY A 94 -7.36 -4.66 1.03
C GLY A 94 -8.36 -5.07 -0.01
N ALA A 95 -7.90 -5.00 -1.25
CA ALA A 95 -8.67 -5.27 -2.45
C ALA A 95 -7.82 -6.12 -3.40
N GLU A 96 -8.48 -6.84 -4.29
CA GLU A 96 -7.83 -7.58 -5.37
C GLU A 96 -8.53 -7.33 -6.70
N MET A 97 -7.76 -7.42 -7.79
CA MET A 97 -8.32 -7.48 -9.13
C MET A 97 -8.80 -8.88 -9.45
N LYS A 98 -10.05 -9.00 -9.92
CA LYS A 98 -10.70 -10.24 -10.35
C LYS A 98 -9.85 -11.05 -11.32
N HIS A 99 -9.12 -10.38 -12.21
CA HIS A 99 -8.48 -11.05 -13.35
C HIS A 99 -6.97 -11.30 -13.17
N ASN A 100 -6.16 -10.35 -12.69
CA ASN A 100 -4.69 -10.53 -12.54
C ASN A 100 -4.24 -10.83 -11.13
N LYS A 101 -5.16 -10.88 -10.15
CA LYS A 101 -4.81 -11.12 -8.75
C LYS A 101 -3.79 -10.11 -8.22
N THR A 102 -3.70 -8.94 -8.87
CA THR A 102 -3.03 -7.80 -8.27
C THR A 102 -3.80 -7.46 -7.01
N ASP A 103 -3.13 -7.47 -5.88
CA ASP A 103 -3.73 -7.12 -4.61
C ASP A 103 -3.09 -5.88 -3.99
N ILE A 104 -3.87 -5.22 -3.15
CA ILE A 104 -3.44 -4.13 -2.31
C ILE A 104 -3.72 -4.49 -0.88
N ILE A 105 -2.74 -4.21 -0.04
CA ILE A 105 -2.88 -4.27 1.40
C ILE A 105 -2.42 -2.92 1.94
N MET A 106 -3.38 -2.16 2.44
CA MET A 106 -3.22 -0.77 2.86
C MET A 106 -3.51 -0.65 4.35
N VAL A 107 -2.71 0.12 5.05
CA VAL A 107 -3.04 0.66 6.37
C VAL A 107 -3.33 2.16 6.21
N TYR A 108 -4.30 2.67 6.95
CA TYR A 108 -4.54 4.11 7.00
C TYR A 108 -5.12 4.57 8.34
N ASN A 109 -4.96 5.86 8.60
CA ASN A 109 -5.74 6.65 9.55
C ASN A 109 -6.18 7.94 8.83
N ASP A 110 -6.67 8.94 9.58
CA ASP A 110 -7.31 10.14 9.02
C ASP A 110 -6.48 10.87 7.95
N ILE A 111 -5.15 10.93 8.11
CA ILE A 111 -4.25 11.70 7.22
C ILE A 111 -3.02 10.92 6.75
N ASN A 112 -2.80 9.71 7.26
CA ASN A 112 -1.64 8.90 6.94
C ASN A 112 -2.07 7.57 6.33
N SER A 113 -1.32 7.13 5.33
CA SER A 113 -1.62 5.91 4.61
C SER A 113 -0.32 5.25 4.16
N PHE A 114 -0.30 3.93 4.11
CA PHE A 114 0.77 3.15 3.50
C PHE A 114 0.18 1.90 2.87
N ALA A 115 0.70 1.48 1.72
CA ALA A 115 0.26 0.24 1.09
C ALA A 115 1.38 -0.53 0.43
N TYR A 116 1.25 -1.86 0.47
CA TYR A 116 1.88 -2.76 -0.48
C TYR A 116 0.90 -3.09 -1.61
N SER A 117 1.43 -3.25 -2.82
CA SER A 117 0.73 -3.78 -3.97
C SER A 117 1.56 -4.90 -4.59
N ARG A 118 0.93 -6.06 -4.79
CA ARG A 118 1.60 -7.23 -5.37
C ARG A 118 0.89 -7.59 -6.67
N GLU A 119 1.58 -7.39 -7.79
CA GLU A 119 1.10 -7.88 -9.09
C GLU A 119 1.81 -9.19 -9.46
N ILE A 120 1.04 -10.22 -9.79
CA ILE A 120 1.61 -11.51 -10.18
C ILE A 120 2.12 -11.46 -11.61
N ASP A 121 3.35 -11.93 -11.85
CA ASP A 121 3.85 -12.18 -13.20
C ASP A 121 3.15 -13.42 -13.80
N ARG A 122 2.01 -13.19 -14.44
CA ARG A 122 1.18 -14.25 -15.04
C ARG A 122 1.92 -15.08 -16.08
N LYS A 123 3.00 -14.59 -16.70
CA LYS A 123 3.79 -15.37 -17.66
C LYS A 123 4.43 -16.59 -17.01
N LYS A 124 4.62 -16.56 -15.69
CA LYS A 124 5.14 -17.67 -14.89
C LYS A 124 4.06 -18.70 -14.51
N ILE A 125 2.76 -18.39 -14.71
CA ILE A 125 1.65 -19.28 -14.38
C ILE A 125 1.15 -19.96 -15.66
N LYS A 126 1.68 -21.13 -15.98
CA LYS A 126 1.37 -21.83 -17.24
C LYS A 126 0.08 -22.65 -17.22
N ASN A 127 -0.39 -23.09 -16.04
CA ASN A 127 -1.50 -24.06 -15.89
C ASN A 127 -2.56 -23.65 -14.85
N GLY A 128 -2.80 -22.34 -14.71
CA GLY A 128 -3.65 -21.79 -13.64
C GLY A 128 -2.96 -21.77 -12.27
N PHE A 129 -3.51 -21.00 -11.33
CA PHE A 129 -2.96 -20.81 -9.99
C PHE A 129 -3.53 -21.87 -9.04
N ARG A 130 -2.69 -22.71 -8.45
CA ARG A 130 -3.06 -23.72 -7.46
C ARG A 130 -2.85 -23.19 -6.05
N LYS A 131 -3.55 -23.76 -5.07
CA LYS A 131 -3.51 -23.28 -3.67
C LYS A 131 -2.12 -23.40 -3.05
N GLU A 132 -1.34 -24.38 -3.50
CA GLU A 132 0.04 -24.65 -3.09
C GLU A 132 1.08 -23.75 -3.77
N ASP A 133 0.70 -22.99 -4.81
CA ASP A 133 1.64 -22.18 -5.57
C ASP A 133 2.14 -20.97 -4.76
N PHE A 134 3.43 -20.70 -4.91
CA PHE A 134 4.09 -19.48 -4.44
C PHE A 134 4.77 -18.81 -5.62
N VAL A 135 4.27 -17.65 -6.02
CA VAL A 135 4.74 -16.93 -7.22
C VAL A 135 5.48 -15.66 -6.86
N ASP A 136 6.46 -15.28 -7.67
CA ASP A 136 7.06 -13.95 -7.59
C ASP A 136 6.05 -12.87 -7.98
N VAL A 137 6.17 -11.70 -7.34
CA VAL A 137 5.34 -10.55 -7.63
C VAL A 137 6.19 -9.36 -8.05
N ASN A 138 5.63 -8.53 -8.92
CA ASN A 138 6.06 -7.16 -9.12
C ASN A 138 5.56 -6.36 -7.92
N LEU A 139 6.44 -6.20 -6.93
CA LEU A 139 6.14 -5.48 -5.70
C LEU A 139 6.24 -3.97 -5.92
N SER A 140 5.22 -3.25 -5.49
CA SER A 140 5.22 -1.80 -5.39
C SER A 140 4.60 -1.34 -4.06
N CYS A 141 4.88 -0.10 -3.68
CA CYS A 141 4.40 0.47 -2.43
C CYS A 141 4.35 1.99 -2.52
N SER A 142 3.59 2.61 -1.61
CA SER A 142 3.54 4.05 -1.48
C SER A 142 3.16 4.44 -0.05
N LYS A 143 3.71 5.55 0.42
CA LYS A 143 3.41 6.17 1.71
C LYS A 143 2.88 7.58 1.52
N VAL A 144 1.89 7.97 2.32
CA VAL A 144 1.40 9.35 2.44
C VAL A 144 1.33 9.71 3.93
N GLY A 145 1.77 10.91 4.26
CA GLY A 145 1.79 11.41 5.64
C GLY A 145 3.09 11.12 6.38
N GLU A 146 3.16 11.59 7.62
CA GLU A 146 4.38 11.63 8.44
C GLU A 146 4.38 10.62 9.59
N ASP A 147 3.34 9.80 9.75
CA ASP A 147 3.32 8.78 10.80
C ASP A 147 4.49 7.80 10.62
N ALA A 148 5.43 7.86 11.54
CA ALA A 148 6.63 7.02 11.55
C ALA A 148 6.30 5.55 11.85
N ASN A 149 5.16 5.24 12.46
CA ASN A 149 4.83 3.87 12.86
C ASN A 149 3.92 3.15 11.85
N ILE A 150 3.41 3.84 10.83
CA ILE A 150 2.36 3.28 9.98
C ILE A 150 2.79 1.99 9.26
N VAL A 151 4.05 1.92 8.82
CA VAL A 151 4.63 0.74 8.18
C VAL A 151 4.77 -0.40 9.19
N SER A 152 5.37 -0.12 10.36
CA SER A 152 5.49 -1.08 11.45
C SER A 152 4.15 -1.65 11.91
N VAL A 153 3.09 -0.84 11.92
CA VAL A 153 1.72 -1.26 12.27
C VAL A 153 1.18 -2.23 11.23
N LEU A 154 1.32 -1.91 9.93
CA LEU A 154 0.93 -2.83 8.86
C LEU A 154 1.70 -4.14 8.97
N ASN A 155 3.03 -4.10 9.07
CA ASN A 155 3.85 -5.31 9.18
C ASN A 155 3.48 -6.13 10.41
N GLY A 156 3.20 -5.47 11.55
CA GLY A 156 2.69 -6.09 12.76
C GLY A 156 1.40 -6.87 12.56
N TYR A 157 0.43 -6.25 11.89
CA TYR A 157 -0.81 -6.90 11.49
C TYR A 157 -0.55 -8.08 10.54
N LEU A 158 0.24 -7.89 9.48
CA LEU A 158 0.48 -8.93 8.48
C LEU A 158 1.15 -10.16 9.08
N PHE A 159 2.20 -10.00 9.90
CA PHE A 159 2.89 -11.12 10.52
C PHE A 159 2.02 -11.87 11.54
N LYS A 160 1.14 -11.16 12.24
CA LYS A 160 0.35 -11.72 13.33
C LYS A 160 -0.99 -12.30 12.87
N GLU A 161 -1.64 -11.69 11.90
CA GLU A 161 -3.02 -11.99 11.52
C GLU A 161 -3.15 -12.58 10.10
N THR A 162 -2.05 -12.63 9.33
CA THR A 162 -2.05 -13.23 7.97
C THR A 162 -0.96 -14.29 7.82
N SER A 163 -1.07 -15.11 6.78
CA SER A 163 -0.05 -16.09 6.40
C SER A 163 1.05 -15.49 5.49
N ILE A 164 1.09 -14.17 5.29
CA ILE A 164 2.10 -13.49 4.48
C ILE A 164 3.44 -13.48 5.22
N SER A 165 4.34 -14.39 4.84
CA SER A 165 5.71 -14.47 5.36
C SER A 165 6.75 -13.81 4.44
N ASN A 166 6.41 -13.56 3.17
CA ASN A 166 7.27 -12.91 2.20
C ASN A 166 6.45 -12.03 1.25
N ILE A 167 6.59 -10.70 1.38
CA ILE A 167 5.81 -9.74 0.58
C ILE A 167 6.16 -9.77 -0.93
N SER A 168 7.33 -10.29 -1.29
CA SER A 168 7.73 -10.49 -2.70
C SER A 168 7.17 -11.78 -3.30
N LYS A 169 6.34 -12.49 -2.54
CA LYS A 169 5.63 -13.69 -2.97
C LYS A 169 4.13 -13.50 -2.78
N TYR A 170 3.37 -14.20 -3.61
CA TYR A 170 1.93 -14.32 -3.46
C TYR A 170 1.54 -15.80 -3.37
N LYS A 171 0.62 -16.09 -2.45
CA LYS A 171 -0.09 -17.37 -2.37
C LYS A 171 -1.59 -17.10 -2.19
N ILE A 172 -2.43 -17.95 -2.78
CA ILE A 172 -3.88 -17.87 -2.58
C ILE A 172 -4.20 -17.87 -1.08
N ASN A 173 -5.03 -16.91 -0.67
CA ASN A 173 -5.52 -16.74 0.69
C ASN A 173 -4.42 -16.50 1.73
N ASP A 174 -3.23 -16.04 1.33
CA ASP A 174 -2.17 -15.69 2.28
C ASP A 174 -2.55 -14.52 3.19
N ARG A 175 -3.57 -13.74 2.82
CA ARG A 175 -4.19 -12.69 3.65
C ARG A 175 -4.97 -13.21 4.86
N PHE A 176 -5.09 -14.52 5.05
CA PHE A 176 -5.80 -15.13 6.16
C PHE A 176 -4.91 -16.13 6.90
N LYS A 177 -5.19 -16.34 8.20
CA LYS A 177 -4.62 -17.43 9.01
C LYS A 177 -5.66 -18.51 9.25
#